data_AF-A0A4R8Q4D0-F1
#
_entry.id   AF-A0A4R8Q4D0-F1
#
_cell.length_a   1.000
_cell.length_b   1.000
_cell.length_c   1.000
_cell.angle_alpha   90.00
_cell.angle_beta   90.00
_cell.angle_gamma   90.00
#
_symmetry.space_group_name_H-M   'P 1'
#
loop_
_entity.id
_entity.type
_entity.pdbx_description
1 polymer ?
#
loop_
_entity_poly.entity_id
_entity_poly.type
_entity_poly.pdbx_seq_one_letter_code
_entity_poly.pdbx_strand_id
1 'polypeptide(L)'
;MDANPSIPQAASPGAWRSLPTELGLQVLEELYALSDDANRSRRRSELATVCEEWRDFLWAKANCTLTLKDQDLPLFNSYTRGRHPYYSATINLRIGLKPYTCDFCDQEENDYTIAANNKIFTESAYRVLSTLSTWQSAHCVHLQIVVRSPSDYEHGFGFRDCPKHTVQAQSRRFDREGSCSRVIGSLLDIDMKHLRHLCGPHVPRPCFPQAPAVDFFSLGARNSARGCSASAHEKLMASLPGLRFLRLKSRRIQGAHQHGLRRGARKALLHHLPRGLSEIEWIEAERFHGDDQAGYGLCDEDLIQSLTQLSRTIQRLALEVGSPGLHFARLARNPSGGTWPQMQLLTFIVNGLHDATEIDRSLVHLGEAAMLMPKLRRFECGFRSAATSCDLQYMVQDHAATLLIITLNFRVSASVQQTWEKVAERNTAHVLQVERVDGEQGVQALRRADKKIQNMRIIRKDY
;
A
#
# COMPACT_ATOMS: atom_id res chain seq x y z
N MET A 1 -56.26 4.74 39.29
CA MET A 1 -55.24 3.82 39.85
C MET A 1 -54.65 3.09 38.66
N ASP A 2 -53.69 3.72 38.00
CA ASP A 2 -53.04 3.14 36.82
C ASP A 2 -51.60 2.85 37.18
N ALA A 3 -51.27 1.56 37.15
CA ALA A 3 -49.94 1.06 37.46
C ALA A 3 -48.96 1.50 36.37
N ASN A 4 -47.96 2.27 36.78
CA ASN A 4 -46.81 2.64 35.97
C ASN A 4 -46.01 1.35 35.66
N PRO A 5 -45.76 0.98 34.40
CA PRO A 5 -44.97 -0.19 34.09
C PRO A 5 -43.50 0.09 34.43
N SER A 6 -43.00 -0.62 35.42
CA SER A 6 -41.61 -0.61 35.87
C SER A 6 -40.66 -0.82 34.69
N ILE A 7 -39.80 0.17 34.45
CA ILE A 7 -38.61 0.02 33.61
C ILE A 7 -37.77 -1.11 34.22
N PRO A 8 -37.37 -2.15 33.46
CA PRO A 8 -36.52 -3.21 34.01
C PRO A 8 -35.20 -2.59 34.48
N GLN A 9 -34.89 -2.80 35.77
CA GLN A 9 -33.59 -2.46 36.34
C GLN A 9 -32.49 -3.12 35.49
N ALA A 10 -31.50 -2.31 35.10
CA ALA A 10 -30.32 -2.80 34.40
C ALA A 10 -29.69 -3.96 35.19
N ALA A 11 -29.55 -5.11 34.55
CA ALA A 11 -28.93 -6.28 35.15
C ALA A 11 -27.55 -5.91 35.72
N SER A 12 -27.32 -6.27 36.98
CA SER A 12 -26.03 -6.02 37.63
C SER A 12 -24.88 -6.67 36.85
N PRO A 13 -23.68 -6.06 36.81
CA PRO A 13 -22.51 -6.59 36.10
C PRO A 13 -22.04 -8.00 36.56
N GLY A 14 -22.67 -8.58 37.59
CA GLY A 14 -22.43 -9.94 38.05
C GLY A 14 -23.05 -11.05 37.18
N ALA A 15 -24.09 -10.77 36.39
CA ALA A 15 -24.83 -11.81 35.66
C ALA A 15 -24.06 -12.42 34.47
N TRP A 16 -23.19 -11.64 33.81
CA TRP A 16 -22.34 -12.15 32.72
C TRP A 16 -21.23 -13.07 33.25
N ARG A 17 -20.61 -12.69 34.37
CA ARG A 17 -19.51 -13.47 34.98
C ARG A 17 -19.98 -14.78 35.61
N SER A 18 -21.27 -14.96 35.84
CA SER A 18 -21.86 -16.22 36.30
C SER A 18 -22.22 -17.19 35.17
N LEU A 19 -22.09 -16.78 33.91
CA LEU A 19 -22.42 -17.60 32.76
C LEU A 19 -21.24 -18.54 32.42
N PRO A 20 -21.47 -19.82 32.13
CA PRO A 20 -20.43 -20.70 31.60
C PRO A 20 -19.77 -20.11 30.35
N THR A 21 -18.45 -20.27 30.23
CA THR A 21 -17.64 -19.67 29.14
C THR A 21 -18.17 -20.06 27.77
N GLU A 22 -18.65 -21.29 27.59
CA GLU A 22 -19.20 -21.79 26.33
C GLU A 22 -20.46 -21.03 25.91
N LEU A 23 -21.36 -20.76 26.85
CA LEU A 23 -22.57 -19.97 26.59
C LEU A 23 -22.22 -18.49 26.35
N GLY A 24 -21.18 -17.99 27.02
CA GLY A 24 -20.71 -16.61 26.87
C GLY A 24 -20.15 -16.39 25.47
N LEU A 25 -19.33 -17.34 25.00
CA LEU A 25 -18.82 -17.37 23.63
C LEU A 25 -19.93 -17.49 22.60
N GLN A 26 -20.94 -18.35 22.79
CA GLN A 26 -22.08 -18.46 21.87
C GLN A 26 -22.84 -17.13 21.75
N VAL A 27 -23.09 -16.44 22.87
CA VAL A 27 -23.74 -15.13 22.84
C VAL A 27 -22.86 -14.10 22.11
N LEU A 28 -21.55 -14.10 22.34
CA LEU A 28 -20.62 -13.22 21.65
C LEU A 28 -20.55 -13.52 20.14
N GLU A 29 -20.63 -14.80 19.75
CA GLU A 29 -20.70 -15.23 18.35
C GLU A 29 -21.97 -14.73 17.66
N GLU A 30 -23.11 -14.88 18.31
CA GLU A 30 -24.38 -14.37 17.81
C GLU A 30 -24.38 -12.84 17.74
N LEU A 31 -23.90 -12.14 18.76
CA LEU A 31 -23.77 -10.67 18.73
C LEU A 31 -22.83 -10.21 17.62
N TYR A 32 -21.76 -10.96 17.35
CA TYR A 32 -20.86 -10.70 16.24
C TYR A 32 -21.54 -10.94 14.88
N ALA A 33 -22.33 -12.00 14.74
CA ALA A 33 -23.08 -12.33 13.52
C ALA A 33 -24.22 -11.34 13.24
N LEU A 34 -24.99 -10.95 14.26
CA LEU A 34 -26.13 -10.01 14.16
C LEU A 34 -25.72 -8.57 13.83
N SER A 35 -24.42 -8.26 13.82
CA SER A 35 -23.89 -6.93 13.49
C SER A 35 -23.79 -6.64 11.99
N ASP A 36 -24.58 -7.31 11.15
CA ASP A 36 -24.27 -7.51 9.73
C ASP A 36 -24.55 -6.33 8.77
N ASP A 37 -25.23 -5.26 9.21
CA ASP A 37 -25.55 -4.09 8.37
C ASP A 37 -24.60 -2.88 8.52
N ALA A 38 -24.76 -1.86 7.67
CA ALA A 38 -23.92 -0.68 7.40
C ALA A 38 -23.22 0.03 8.60
N ASN A 39 -23.61 -0.25 9.84
CA ASN A 39 -23.02 0.24 11.09
C ASN A 39 -22.17 -0.81 11.85
N ARG A 40 -21.77 -1.90 11.18
CA ARG A 40 -20.96 -3.02 11.69
C ARG A 40 -19.81 -2.62 12.61
N SER A 41 -18.94 -1.71 12.16
CA SER A 41 -17.76 -1.29 12.94
C SER A 41 -18.12 -0.53 14.19
N ARG A 42 -19.17 0.30 14.14
CA ARG A 42 -19.63 1.08 15.28
C ARG A 42 -20.21 0.18 16.37
N ARG A 43 -21.15 -0.70 16.03
CA ARG A 43 -21.77 -1.64 17.00
C ARG A 43 -20.73 -2.55 17.64
N ARG A 44 -19.78 -3.08 16.86
CA ARG A 44 -18.69 -3.91 17.40
C ARG A 44 -17.78 -3.11 18.34
N SER A 45 -17.52 -1.85 18.04
CA SER A 45 -16.72 -0.98 18.90
C SER A 45 -17.45 -0.66 20.21
N GLU A 46 -18.76 -0.43 20.16
CA GLU A 46 -19.61 -0.24 21.34
C GLU A 46 -19.63 -1.50 22.21
N LEU A 47 -19.84 -2.69 21.62
CA LEU A 47 -19.81 -3.97 22.34
C LEU A 47 -18.43 -4.25 22.96
N ALA A 48 -17.34 -3.86 22.30
CA ALA A 48 -15.97 -4.00 22.82
C ALA A 48 -15.67 -3.10 24.03
N THR A 49 -16.59 -2.20 24.43
CA THR A 49 -16.44 -1.40 25.65
C THR A 49 -16.99 -2.08 26.90
N VAL A 50 -17.76 -3.17 26.78
CA VAL A 50 -18.50 -3.80 27.89
C VAL A 50 -17.57 -4.36 28.97
N CYS A 51 -16.62 -5.23 28.60
CA CYS A 51 -15.61 -5.78 29.49
C CYS A 51 -14.39 -6.26 28.68
N GLU A 52 -13.35 -6.75 29.36
CA GLU A 52 -12.13 -7.26 28.71
C GLU A 52 -12.41 -8.49 27.84
N GLU A 53 -13.20 -9.46 28.33
CA GLU A 53 -13.58 -10.66 27.58
C GLU A 53 -14.29 -10.35 26.25
N TRP A 54 -15.25 -9.41 26.27
CA TRP A 54 -15.97 -8.99 25.06
C TRP A 54 -15.04 -8.29 24.08
N ARG A 55 -14.18 -7.42 24.59
CA ARG A 55 -13.19 -6.71 23.79
C ARG A 55 -12.25 -7.68 23.11
N ASP A 56 -11.71 -8.64 23.86
CA ASP A 56 -10.77 -9.63 23.38
C ASP A 56 -11.43 -10.48 22.29
N PHE A 57 -12.60 -11.06 22.56
CA PHE A 57 -13.34 -11.83 21.56
C PHE A 57 -13.63 -11.04 20.28
N LEU A 58 -14.15 -9.81 20.41
CA LEU A 58 -14.55 -9.00 19.26
C LEU A 58 -13.35 -8.52 18.46
N TRP A 59 -12.24 -8.17 19.12
CA TRP A 59 -11.00 -7.79 18.47
C TRP A 59 -10.26 -9.00 17.88
N ALA A 60 -10.50 -10.21 18.40
CA ALA A 60 -10.02 -11.46 17.81
C ALA A 60 -10.68 -11.75 16.47
N LYS A 61 -12.00 -11.63 16.42
CA LYS A 61 -12.77 -11.95 15.22
C LYS A 61 -12.78 -10.83 14.20
N ALA A 62 -12.65 -9.57 14.64
CA ALA A 62 -12.55 -8.45 13.73
C ALA A 62 -11.09 -8.30 13.28
N ASN A 63 -10.84 -8.39 11.97
CA ASN A 63 -9.68 -7.74 11.36
C ASN A 63 -9.83 -6.23 11.59
N CYS A 64 -9.46 -5.77 12.78
CA CYS A 64 -9.73 -4.44 13.29
C CYS A 64 -8.95 -3.43 12.47
N THR A 65 -9.64 -2.78 11.53
CA THR A 65 -9.11 -1.59 10.85
C THR A 65 -9.50 -0.36 11.65
N LEU A 66 -8.54 0.22 12.36
CA LEU A 66 -8.70 1.47 13.10
C LEU A 66 -8.28 2.63 12.21
N THR A 67 -9.22 3.51 11.86
CA THR A 67 -8.88 4.75 11.16
C THR A 67 -8.73 5.87 12.16
N LEU A 68 -7.52 6.43 12.27
CA LEU A 68 -7.19 7.51 13.18
C LEU A 68 -6.98 8.80 12.39
N LYS A 69 -7.51 9.91 12.89
CA LYS A 69 -7.06 11.25 12.51
C LYS A 69 -6.01 11.72 13.52
N ASP A 70 -5.22 12.73 13.16
CA ASP A 70 -4.19 13.28 14.05
C ASP A 70 -4.74 13.71 15.42
N GLN A 71 -5.95 14.26 15.44
CA GLN A 71 -6.68 14.66 16.65
C GLN A 71 -7.06 13.49 17.57
N ASP A 72 -7.15 12.28 17.04
CA ASP A 72 -7.55 11.08 17.79
C ASP A 72 -6.34 10.42 18.48
N LEU A 73 -5.10 10.76 18.06
CA LEU A 73 -3.87 10.14 18.57
C LEU A 73 -3.67 10.27 20.09
N PRO A 74 -3.99 11.40 20.75
CA PRO A 74 -3.89 11.49 22.21
C PRO A 74 -4.79 10.48 22.93
N LEU A 75 -6.04 10.34 22.48
CA LEU A 75 -7.00 9.38 23.02
C LEU A 75 -6.57 7.94 22.71
N PHE A 76 -6.16 7.68 21.47
CA PHE A 76 -5.64 6.37 21.08
C PHE A 76 -4.47 5.93 21.98
N ASN A 77 -3.52 6.84 22.23
CA ASN A 77 -2.39 6.56 23.11
C ASN A 77 -2.87 6.28 24.54
N SER A 78 -3.78 7.08 25.11
CA SER A 78 -4.26 6.85 26.49
C SER A 78 -5.00 5.52 26.65
N TYR A 79 -5.76 5.06 25.64
CA TYR A 79 -6.49 3.80 25.70
C TYR A 79 -5.65 2.55 25.47
N THR A 80 -4.57 2.64 24.67
CA THR A 80 -3.76 1.48 24.26
C THR A 80 -2.41 1.39 24.95
N ARG A 81 -2.01 2.40 25.72
CA ARG A 81 -0.75 2.39 26.47
C ARG A 81 -0.74 1.25 27.49
N GLY A 82 0.16 0.29 27.28
CA GLY A 82 0.29 -0.90 28.13
C GLY A 82 -0.87 -1.90 28.02
N ARG A 83 -1.78 -1.71 27.06
CA ARG A 83 -2.90 -2.62 26.79
C ARG A 83 -2.76 -3.11 25.36
N HIS A 84 -2.37 -4.38 25.23
CA HIS A 84 -2.06 -4.97 23.94
C HIS A 84 -3.29 -5.71 23.41
N PRO A 85 -3.87 -5.30 22.27
CA PRO A 85 -4.75 -6.20 21.54
C PRO A 85 -3.95 -7.45 21.16
N TYR A 86 -4.41 -8.65 21.51
CA TYR A 86 -3.77 -9.92 21.13
C TYR A 86 -3.84 -10.23 19.62
N TYR A 87 -4.07 -9.23 18.76
CA TYR A 87 -4.58 -9.42 17.40
C TYR A 87 -3.84 -8.60 16.36
N SER A 88 -3.89 -9.08 15.12
CA SER A 88 -3.39 -8.36 13.97
C SER A 88 -4.26 -7.13 13.69
N ALA A 89 -3.77 -5.95 14.09
CA ALA A 89 -4.49 -4.69 13.93
C ALA A 89 -4.02 -3.97 12.66
N THR A 90 -4.96 -3.48 11.85
CA THR A 90 -4.67 -2.52 10.79
C THR A 90 -4.92 -1.11 11.31
N ILE A 91 -3.90 -0.29 11.37
CA ILE A 91 -3.98 1.12 11.78
C ILE A 91 -3.84 1.99 10.53
N ASN A 92 -4.91 2.67 10.15
CA ASN A 92 -4.94 3.64 9.06
C ASN A 92 -4.89 5.06 9.63
N LEU A 93 -3.68 5.61 9.75
CA LEU A 93 -3.47 6.99 10.18
C LEU A 93 -3.67 7.96 9.02
N ARG A 94 -4.66 8.85 9.16
CA ARG A 94 -4.96 9.94 8.23
C ARG A 94 -4.42 11.26 8.79
N ILE A 95 -3.32 11.71 8.21
CA ILE A 95 -2.68 12.97 8.57
C ILE A 95 -3.25 14.11 7.72
N GLY A 96 -3.85 15.09 8.40
CA GLY A 96 -4.45 16.28 7.79
C GLY A 96 -3.48 17.45 7.79
N LEU A 97 -2.87 17.71 6.64
CA LEU A 97 -1.99 18.87 6.42
C LEU A 97 -2.78 20.18 6.39
N LYS A 98 -2.05 21.30 6.34
CA LYS A 98 -2.67 22.62 6.35
C LYS A 98 -3.61 22.81 5.13
N PRO A 99 -4.84 23.34 5.33
CA PRO A 99 -5.71 23.71 4.23
C PRO A 99 -5.16 24.91 3.46
N TYR A 100 -5.58 25.07 2.22
CA TYR A 100 -5.24 26.19 1.37
C TYR A 100 -6.45 26.64 0.57
N THR A 101 -6.46 27.92 0.18
CA THR A 101 -7.56 28.50 -0.60
C THR A 101 -7.27 28.44 -2.09
N CYS A 102 -8.29 28.74 -2.90
CA CYS A 102 -8.18 28.86 -4.35
C CYS A 102 -7.11 29.87 -4.80
N ASP A 103 -6.79 30.88 -3.99
CA ASP A 103 -5.84 31.93 -4.38
C ASP A 103 -4.39 31.41 -4.44
N PHE A 104 -4.13 30.22 -3.90
CA PHE A 104 -2.82 29.56 -3.91
C PHE A 104 -2.90 28.11 -4.43
N CYS A 105 -4.03 27.72 -5.00
CA CYS A 105 -4.27 26.33 -5.38
C CYS A 105 -3.53 25.90 -6.66
N ASP A 106 -3.04 26.87 -7.43
CA ASP A 106 -2.21 26.72 -8.61
C ASP A 106 -0.75 27.14 -8.36
N GLN A 107 -0.35 27.30 -7.09
CA GLN A 107 1.01 27.64 -6.70
C GLN A 107 1.63 26.55 -5.84
N GLU A 108 2.94 26.38 -5.97
CA GLU A 108 3.71 25.52 -5.09
C GLU A 108 3.58 25.92 -3.61
N GLU A 109 3.87 24.98 -2.71
CA GLU A 109 3.89 25.27 -1.29
C GLU A 109 5.03 26.23 -0.96
N ASN A 110 4.70 27.36 -0.31
CA ASN A 110 5.73 28.25 0.23
C ASN A 110 6.39 27.66 1.49
N ASP A 111 7.55 28.19 1.86
CA ASP A 111 8.35 27.70 3.00
C ASP A 111 7.57 27.63 4.31
N TYR A 112 6.66 28.59 4.54
CA TYR A 112 5.79 28.58 5.72
C TYR A 112 4.82 27.39 5.73
N THR A 113 4.22 27.08 4.57
CA THR A 113 3.34 25.92 4.40
C THR A 113 4.13 24.62 4.54
N ILE A 114 5.33 24.55 3.94
CA ILE A 114 6.23 23.39 4.05
C ILE A 114 6.60 23.14 5.53
N ALA A 115 7.03 24.17 6.26
CA ALA A 115 7.40 24.05 7.66
C ALA A 115 6.21 23.61 8.54
N ALA A 116 5.03 24.16 8.30
CA ALA A 116 3.82 23.75 9.02
C ALA A 116 3.43 22.29 8.73
N ASN A 117 3.48 21.88 7.46
CA ASN A 117 3.16 20.51 7.04
C ASN A 117 4.16 19.50 7.60
N ASN A 118 5.46 19.80 7.57
CA ASN A 118 6.49 18.97 8.17
C ASN A 118 6.32 18.84 9.69
N LYS A 119 5.93 19.92 10.38
CA LYS A 119 5.59 19.86 11.81
C LYS A 119 4.44 18.89 12.09
N ILE A 120 3.32 19.03 11.37
CA ILE A 120 2.13 18.16 11.53
C ILE A 120 2.50 16.69 11.25
N PHE A 121 3.21 16.44 10.15
CA PHE A 121 3.65 15.10 9.78
C PHE A 121 4.57 14.48 10.83
N THR A 122 5.58 15.24 11.29
CA THR A 122 6.56 14.80 12.29
C THR A 122 5.87 14.43 13.61
N GLU A 123 5.02 15.31 14.13
CA GLU A 123 4.34 15.08 15.41
C GLU A 123 3.38 13.88 15.35
N SER A 124 2.64 13.74 14.25
CA SER A 124 1.66 12.66 14.08
C SER A 124 2.33 11.30 13.91
N ALA A 125 3.37 11.22 13.08
CA ALA A 125 4.19 10.02 12.93
C ALA A 125 4.88 9.63 14.26
N TYR A 126 5.42 10.61 14.98
CA TYR A 126 6.04 10.38 16.29
C TYR A 126 5.04 9.81 17.31
N ARG A 127 3.83 10.38 17.41
CA ARG A 127 2.81 9.94 18.37
C ARG A 127 2.32 8.52 18.11
N VAL A 128 2.05 8.17 16.85
CA VAL A 128 1.63 6.80 16.52
C VAL A 128 2.75 5.80 16.81
N LEU A 129 3.99 6.10 16.42
CA LEU A 129 5.13 5.22 16.69
C LEU A 129 5.47 5.13 18.17
N SER A 130 5.29 6.22 18.94
CA SER A 130 5.44 6.20 20.41
C SER A 130 4.42 5.30 21.09
N THR A 131 3.24 5.17 20.49
CA THR A 131 2.21 4.27 21.01
C THR A 131 2.58 2.83 20.67
N LEU A 132 2.93 2.58 19.40
CA LEU A 132 3.29 1.26 18.89
C LEU A 132 4.63 0.74 19.42
N SER A 133 5.53 1.61 19.88
CA SER A 133 6.78 1.20 20.54
C SER A 133 6.55 0.52 21.89
N THR A 134 5.41 0.76 22.51
CA THR A 134 5.02 0.06 23.74
C THR A 134 4.47 -1.33 23.47
N TRP A 135 4.17 -1.68 22.21
CA TRP A 135 3.58 -2.96 21.85
C TRP A 135 4.67 -4.01 21.63
N GLN A 136 4.42 -5.24 22.10
CA GLN A 136 5.36 -6.34 21.96
C GLN A 136 5.48 -6.82 20.51
N SER A 137 6.66 -7.34 20.13
CA SER A 137 6.95 -7.80 18.76
C SER A 137 6.18 -9.06 18.32
N ALA A 138 5.49 -9.74 19.25
CA ALA A 138 4.61 -10.87 18.92
C ALA A 138 3.33 -10.43 18.19
N HIS A 139 3.02 -9.13 18.21
CA HIS A 139 1.83 -8.58 17.56
C HIS A 139 2.18 -8.12 16.15
N CYS A 140 1.42 -8.58 15.15
CA CYS A 140 1.57 -8.12 13.76
C CYS A 140 0.70 -6.88 13.53
N VAL A 141 1.30 -5.72 13.40
CA VAL A 141 0.59 -4.46 13.14
C VAL A 141 0.79 -4.01 11.70
N HIS A 142 -0.33 -3.82 11.01
CA HIS A 142 -0.35 -3.19 9.70
C HIS A 142 -0.54 -1.69 9.85
N LEU A 143 0.55 -0.92 9.77
CA LEU A 143 0.50 0.54 9.81
C LEU A 143 0.40 1.14 8.41
N GLN A 144 -0.70 1.83 8.11
CA GLN A 144 -0.86 2.62 6.92
C GLN A 144 -0.89 4.11 7.28
N ILE A 145 -0.03 4.90 6.64
CA ILE A 145 -0.02 6.37 6.77
C ILE A 145 -0.52 6.99 5.46
N VAL A 146 -1.57 7.78 5.56
CA VAL A 146 -2.17 8.54 4.46
C VAL A 146 -2.13 10.01 4.79
N VAL A 147 -1.38 10.79 4.01
CA VAL A 147 -1.19 12.23 4.26
C VAL A 147 -1.86 13.04 3.17
N ARG A 148 -2.59 14.10 3.55
CA ARG A 148 -3.29 14.97 2.61
C ARG A 148 -3.64 16.32 3.22
N SER A 149 -3.81 17.35 2.40
CA SER A 149 -4.53 18.55 2.82
C SER A 149 -6.04 18.33 2.65
N PRO A 150 -6.90 18.87 3.53
CA PRO A 150 -8.35 18.85 3.35
C PRO A 150 -8.76 19.46 2.00
N SER A 151 -8.12 20.58 1.64
CA SER A 151 -8.36 21.34 0.41
C SER A 151 -7.91 20.62 -0.87
N ASP A 152 -7.18 19.50 -0.78
CA ASP A 152 -6.85 18.68 -1.96
C ASP A 152 -8.12 18.12 -2.64
N TYR A 153 -9.25 18.01 -1.92
CA TYR A 153 -10.54 17.63 -2.52
C TYR A 153 -11.28 18.82 -3.13
N GLU A 154 -11.25 19.96 -2.45
CA GLU A 154 -11.94 21.19 -2.88
C GLU A 154 -11.32 21.80 -4.14
N HIS A 155 -10.00 21.67 -4.24
CA HIS A 155 -9.21 22.16 -5.36
C HIS A 155 -8.60 21.02 -6.18
N GLY A 156 -9.09 19.80 -5.98
CA GLY A 156 -8.60 18.59 -6.64
C GLY A 156 -8.85 18.57 -8.15
N PHE A 157 -8.17 17.66 -8.83
CA PHE A 157 -8.22 17.54 -10.29
C PHE A 157 -9.59 17.12 -10.78
N GLY A 158 -10.26 18.06 -11.44
CA GLY A 158 -11.54 17.82 -12.08
C GLY A 158 -12.48 19.00 -12.12
N PHE A 159 -12.01 20.26 -12.04
CA PHE A 159 -12.68 21.55 -12.35
C PHE A 159 -14.12 21.81 -11.84
N ARG A 160 -14.83 20.86 -11.25
CA ARG A 160 -16.30 20.89 -11.19
C ARG A 160 -16.84 21.62 -9.98
N ASP A 161 -16.06 21.70 -8.89
CA ASP A 161 -16.61 22.15 -7.61
C ASP A 161 -16.07 23.52 -7.13
N CYS A 162 -15.13 24.13 -7.86
CA CYS A 162 -14.65 25.48 -7.54
C CYS A 162 -15.03 26.48 -8.66
N PRO A 163 -16.00 27.40 -8.42
CA PRO A 163 -16.44 28.39 -9.41
C PRO A 163 -15.32 29.28 -9.95
N LYS A 164 -14.30 29.57 -9.14
CA LYS A 164 -13.13 30.35 -9.55
C LYS A 164 -12.31 29.63 -10.64
N HIS A 165 -12.21 28.29 -10.59
CA HIS A 165 -11.45 27.51 -11.59
C HIS A 165 -12.12 27.56 -12.96
N THR A 166 -13.46 27.56 -13.04
CA THR A 166 -14.19 27.65 -14.31
C THR A 166 -13.93 29.00 -15.01
N VAL A 167 -13.93 30.10 -14.24
CA VAL A 167 -13.67 31.46 -14.75
C VAL A 167 -12.18 31.66 -15.09
N GLN A 168 -11.27 31.13 -14.28
CA GLN A 168 -9.82 31.24 -14.50
C GLN A 168 -9.33 30.35 -15.65
N ALA A 169 -9.93 29.16 -15.84
CA ALA A 169 -9.63 28.28 -16.97
C ALA A 169 -10.05 28.90 -18.31
N GLN A 170 -11.19 29.60 -18.35
CA GLN A 170 -11.65 30.34 -19.54
C GLN A 170 -10.74 31.53 -19.86
N SER A 171 -10.06 32.12 -18.88
CA SER A 171 -9.18 33.28 -19.06
C SER A 171 -7.70 32.93 -19.27
N ARG A 172 -7.33 31.64 -19.40
CA ARG A 172 -5.94 31.15 -19.49
C ARG A 172 -5.02 31.62 -18.34
N ARG A 173 -5.58 32.01 -17.19
CA ARG A 173 -4.83 32.47 -16.01
C ARG A 173 -4.54 31.39 -14.98
N PHE A 174 -5.04 30.17 -15.20
CA PHE A 174 -4.88 29.05 -14.28
C PHE A 174 -3.69 28.18 -14.68
N ASP A 175 -2.71 28.05 -13.80
CA ASP A 175 -1.57 27.16 -14.01
C ASP A 175 -1.91 25.72 -13.60
N ARG A 176 -2.12 24.85 -14.60
CA ARG A 176 -2.40 23.42 -14.37
C ARG A 176 -1.20 22.70 -13.74
N GLU A 177 0.02 23.09 -14.10
CA GLU A 177 1.24 22.47 -13.57
C GLU A 177 1.46 22.87 -12.11
N GLY A 178 1.29 24.15 -11.80
CA GLY A 178 1.32 24.65 -10.42
C GLY A 178 0.22 24.03 -9.54
N SER A 179 -0.98 23.79 -10.08
CA SER A 179 -2.02 23.07 -9.35
C SER A 179 -1.65 21.62 -9.06
N CYS A 180 -1.01 20.93 -10.01
CA CYS A 180 -0.49 19.57 -9.81
C CYS A 180 0.54 19.58 -8.70
N SER A 181 1.48 20.51 -8.81
CA SER A 181 2.56 20.72 -7.85
C SER A 181 2.02 21.04 -6.45
N ARG A 182 0.88 21.72 -6.33
CA ARG A 182 0.22 22.00 -5.05
C ARG A 182 -0.34 20.76 -4.37
N VAL A 183 -1.08 19.92 -5.10
CA VAL A 183 -1.70 18.69 -4.55
C VAL A 183 -0.64 17.64 -4.22
N ILE A 184 0.38 17.53 -5.08
CA ILE A 184 1.56 16.68 -4.88
C ILE A 184 2.40 17.18 -3.71
N GLY A 185 2.51 18.50 -3.61
CA GLY A 185 3.24 19.27 -2.62
C GLY A 185 4.74 19.05 -2.59
N SER A 186 5.38 19.62 -1.58
CA SER A 186 6.78 19.33 -1.26
C SER A 186 6.91 17.96 -0.59
N LEU A 187 8.13 17.41 -0.63
CA LEU A 187 8.44 16.18 0.11
C LEU A 187 8.32 16.43 1.62
N LEU A 188 7.53 15.59 2.29
CA LEU A 188 7.38 15.62 3.74
C LEU A 188 8.67 15.18 4.40
N ASP A 189 9.16 15.99 5.33
CA ASP A 189 10.36 15.68 6.10
C ASP A 189 10.03 15.49 7.59
N ILE A 190 10.93 14.80 8.28
CA ILE A 190 10.86 14.61 9.74
C ILE A 190 11.90 15.53 10.38
N ASP A 191 11.41 16.56 11.05
CA ASP A 191 12.25 17.52 11.75
C ASP A 191 12.12 17.35 13.27
N MET A 192 13.16 16.77 13.86
CA MET A 192 13.24 16.46 15.29
C MET A 192 13.10 17.69 16.18
N LYS A 193 13.35 18.92 15.67
CA LYS A 193 13.17 20.15 16.46
C LYS A 193 11.72 20.34 16.90
N HIS A 194 10.76 19.81 16.13
CA HIS A 194 9.34 19.88 16.46
C HIS A 194 8.95 18.95 17.61
N LEU A 195 9.77 17.97 17.97
CA LEU A 195 9.43 16.98 19.00
C LEU A 195 9.82 17.39 20.42
N ARG A 196 10.56 18.49 20.61
CA ARG A 196 11.05 18.91 21.93
C ARG A 196 9.93 19.02 22.98
N HIS A 197 8.80 19.59 22.58
CA HIS A 197 7.64 19.74 23.47
C HIS A 197 6.93 18.41 23.79
N LEU A 198 7.19 17.34 23.03
CA LEU A 198 6.61 16.01 23.24
C LEU A 198 7.52 15.07 24.04
N CYS A 199 8.83 15.35 24.11
CA CYS A 199 9.82 14.47 24.73
C CYS A 199 10.15 14.82 26.20
N GLY A 200 9.50 15.85 26.76
CA GLY A 200 9.77 16.33 28.11
C GLY A 200 11.11 17.09 28.23
N PRO A 201 11.30 17.91 29.28
CA PRO A 201 12.45 18.80 29.41
C PRO A 201 13.80 18.10 29.61
N HIS A 202 13.79 16.81 29.97
CA HIS A 202 15.01 16.06 30.33
C HIS A 202 15.54 15.16 29.21
N VAL A 203 14.91 15.11 28.04
CA VAL A 203 15.41 14.31 26.90
C VAL A 203 16.34 15.19 26.05
N PRO A 204 17.68 15.00 26.12
CA PRO A 204 18.64 15.92 25.51
C PRO A 204 18.59 15.88 23.98
N ARG A 205 18.15 14.75 23.39
CA ARG A 205 17.88 14.63 21.95
C ARG A 205 16.66 13.73 21.75
N PRO A 206 15.55 14.25 21.20
CA PRO A 206 14.42 13.41 20.82
C PRO A 206 14.90 12.38 19.79
N CYS A 207 14.52 11.12 19.98
CA CYS A 207 14.72 10.04 19.02
C CYS A 207 13.36 9.57 18.50
N PHE A 208 13.32 9.06 17.27
CA PHE A 208 12.09 8.46 16.76
C PHE A 208 11.89 7.07 17.41
N PRO A 209 10.71 6.76 17.95
CA PRO A 209 10.49 5.51 18.69
C PRO A 209 10.57 4.28 17.79
N GLN A 210 11.11 3.18 18.33
CA GLN A 210 11.17 1.89 17.65
C GLN A 210 9.83 1.16 17.84
N ALA A 211 9.16 0.80 16.75
CA ALA A 211 7.90 0.07 16.75
C ALA A 211 8.11 -1.35 16.17
N PRO A 212 8.63 -2.30 16.96
CA PRO A 212 8.95 -3.65 16.47
C PRO A 212 7.71 -4.49 16.13
N ALA A 213 6.54 -4.14 16.66
CA ALA A 213 5.26 -4.78 16.33
C ALA A 213 4.77 -4.49 14.90
N VAL A 214 5.34 -3.48 14.22
CA VAL A 214 4.92 -3.15 12.85
C VAL A 214 5.64 -4.06 11.86
N ASP A 215 4.91 -5.05 11.35
CA ASP A 215 5.40 -6.02 10.37
C ASP A 215 4.96 -5.67 8.93
N PHE A 216 3.94 -4.83 8.80
CA PHE A 216 3.47 -4.28 7.53
C PHE A 216 3.41 -2.76 7.61
N PHE A 217 4.05 -2.09 6.65
CA PHE A 217 4.00 -0.64 6.53
C PHE A 217 3.52 -0.23 5.14
N SER A 218 2.56 0.69 5.07
CA SER A 218 2.10 1.31 3.84
C SER A 218 2.19 2.81 3.91
N LEU A 219 2.89 3.41 2.93
CA LEU A 219 2.91 4.85 2.75
C LEU A 219 2.07 5.24 1.52
N GLY A 220 1.11 6.13 1.75
CA GLY A 220 0.24 6.67 0.71
C GLY A 220 -1.08 5.89 0.51
N ALA A 221 -1.96 6.49 -0.28
CA ALA A 221 -3.24 5.91 -0.70
C ALA A 221 -3.52 6.30 -2.15
N ARG A 222 -4.50 5.65 -2.80
CA ARG A 222 -4.92 6.01 -4.18
C ARG A 222 -5.21 7.50 -4.32
N ASN A 223 -5.73 8.15 -3.28
CA ASN A 223 -6.14 9.56 -3.31
C ASN A 223 -5.20 10.50 -2.54
N SER A 224 -3.99 10.05 -2.20
CA SER A 224 -2.93 10.88 -1.61
C SER A 224 -1.77 10.99 -2.60
N ALA A 225 -1.23 12.19 -2.78
CA ALA A 225 -0.12 12.47 -3.68
C ALA A 225 1.19 12.81 -2.96
N ARG A 226 1.15 12.86 -1.61
CA ARG A 226 2.27 13.30 -0.79
C ARG A 226 3.35 12.21 -0.73
N GLY A 227 4.61 12.62 -0.87
CA GLY A 227 5.79 11.76 -0.73
C GLY A 227 6.65 12.18 0.45
N CYS A 228 7.59 11.34 0.88
CA CYS A 228 8.55 11.65 1.93
C CYS A 228 9.94 11.96 1.37
N SER A 229 10.69 12.79 2.10
CA SER A 229 12.10 13.09 1.84
C SER A 229 12.97 11.84 2.08
N ALA A 230 14.23 11.87 1.61
CA ALA A 230 15.22 10.85 1.94
C ALA A 230 15.42 10.70 3.47
N SER A 231 15.52 11.83 4.17
CA SER A 231 15.69 11.91 5.63
C SER A 231 14.49 11.33 6.39
N ALA A 232 13.27 11.55 5.90
CA ALA A 232 12.06 10.98 6.47
C ALA A 232 12.01 9.46 6.23
N HIS A 233 12.34 8.99 5.03
CA HIS A 233 12.42 7.55 4.76
C HIS A 233 13.42 6.86 5.68
N GLU A 234 14.62 7.42 5.84
CA GLU A 234 15.64 6.90 6.75
C GLU A 234 15.09 6.75 8.18
N LYS A 235 14.50 7.82 8.74
CA LYS A 235 13.98 7.81 10.11
C LYS A 235 12.80 6.86 10.29
N LEU A 236 11.89 6.80 9.31
CA LEU A 236 10.75 5.88 9.36
C LEU A 236 11.20 4.43 9.27
N MET A 237 12.04 4.07 8.30
CA MET A 237 12.50 2.69 8.16
C MET A 237 13.35 2.24 9.36
N ALA A 238 14.20 3.13 9.89
CA ALA A 238 14.96 2.87 11.11
C ALA A 238 14.07 2.67 12.34
N SER A 239 12.82 3.16 12.33
CA SER A 239 11.84 3.00 13.42
C SER A 239 11.03 1.72 13.34
N LEU A 240 11.17 0.93 12.28
CA LEU A 240 10.35 -0.25 11.99
C LEU A 240 11.22 -1.52 11.88
N PRO A 241 11.88 -1.95 12.96
CA PRO A 241 12.84 -3.05 12.91
C PRO A 241 12.19 -4.41 12.62
N GLY A 242 10.89 -4.56 12.91
CA GLY A 242 10.10 -5.76 12.65
C GLY A 242 9.48 -5.84 11.25
N LEU A 243 9.72 -4.84 10.39
CA LEU A 243 9.05 -4.71 9.10
C LEU A 243 9.40 -5.87 8.14
N ARG A 244 8.36 -6.56 7.68
CA ARG A 244 8.44 -7.67 6.71
C ARG A 244 7.81 -7.34 5.37
N PHE A 245 6.79 -6.49 5.37
CA PHE A 245 6.05 -6.09 4.17
C PHE A 245 6.04 -4.57 4.02
N LEU A 246 6.51 -4.09 2.87
CA LEU A 246 6.47 -2.67 2.52
C LEU A 246 5.56 -2.42 1.32
N ARG A 247 4.52 -1.59 1.50
CA ARG A 247 3.69 -1.06 0.43
C ARG A 247 3.99 0.40 0.16
N LEU A 248 4.35 0.72 -1.08
CA LEU A 248 4.57 2.08 -1.52
C LEU A 248 3.54 2.44 -2.58
N LYS A 249 2.79 3.51 -2.32
CA LYS A 249 1.90 4.12 -3.31
C LYS A 249 2.45 5.47 -3.68
N SER A 250 2.89 5.61 -4.92
CA SER A 250 3.36 6.86 -5.47
C SER A 250 2.52 7.26 -6.68
N ARG A 251 2.51 8.55 -7.01
CA ARG A 251 1.98 9.06 -8.28
C ARG A 251 3.10 9.41 -9.24
N ARG A 252 2.79 9.40 -10.54
CA ARG A 252 3.61 10.01 -11.60
C ARG A 252 3.52 11.52 -11.51
N ILE A 253 4.64 12.20 -11.72
CA ILE A 253 4.74 13.65 -11.54
C ILE A 253 5.26 14.26 -12.84
N GLN A 254 4.69 15.42 -13.19
CA GLN A 254 5.13 16.27 -14.28
C GLN A 254 5.85 17.49 -13.67
N GLY A 255 7.00 17.87 -14.22
CA GLY A 255 7.84 18.99 -13.72
C GLY A 255 9.26 18.57 -13.34
N ALA A 256 10.27 19.21 -13.95
CA ALA A 256 11.68 18.80 -13.85
C ALA A 256 12.31 18.94 -12.45
N HIS A 257 11.93 19.99 -11.70
CA HIS A 257 12.54 20.30 -10.40
C HIS A 257 12.12 19.32 -9.29
N GLN A 258 10.82 19.03 -9.16
CA GLN A 258 10.33 18.08 -8.14
C GLN A 258 10.65 16.63 -8.49
N HIS A 259 10.85 16.31 -9.77
CA HIS A 259 11.20 14.97 -10.22
C HIS A 259 12.55 14.51 -9.63
N GLY A 260 13.59 15.36 -9.66
CA GLY A 260 14.92 15.03 -9.15
C GLY A 260 14.96 14.73 -7.65
N LEU A 261 14.31 15.57 -6.83
CA LEU A 261 14.24 15.38 -5.38
C LEU A 261 13.50 14.09 -5.00
N ARG A 262 12.38 13.82 -5.66
CA ARG A 262 11.56 12.63 -5.40
C ARG A 262 12.24 11.36 -5.88
N ARG A 263 12.96 11.43 -7.00
CA ARG A 263 13.86 10.37 -7.48
C ARG A 263 14.92 10.05 -6.42
N GLY A 264 15.63 11.07 -5.92
CA GLY A 264 16.63 10.93 -4.87
C GLY A 264 16.05 10.30 -3.60
N ALA A 265 14.87 10.75 -3.16
CA ALA A 265 14.20 10.21 -1.98
C ALA A 265 13.77 8.73 -2.14
N ARG A 266 13.30 8.34 -3.32
CA ARG A 266 12.96 6.94 -3.66
C ARG A 266 14.21 6.05 -3.65
N LYS A 267 15.32 6.52 -4.20
CA LYS A 267 16.60 5.81 -4.16
C LYS A 267 17.08 5.64 -2.73
N ALA A 268 17.07 6.71 -1.94
CA ALA A 268 17.45 6.67 -0.53
C ALA A 268 16.61 5.67 0.27
N LEU A 269 15.30 5.61 0.04
CA LEU A 269 14.42 4.63 0.70
C LEU A 269 14.93 3.19 0.54
N LEU A 270 15.34 2.79 -0.67
CA LEU A 270 15.84 1.43 -0.92
C LEU A 270 17.14 1.11 -0.17
N HIS A 271 17.96 2.12 0.11
CA HIS A 271 19.19 1.96 0.89
C HIS A 271 18.94 1.86 2.41
N HIS A 272 17.79 2.32 2.89
CA HIS A 272 17.44 2.33 4.31
C HIS A 272 16.44 1.24 4.72
N LEU A 273 16.15 0.28 3.82
CA LEU A 273 15.21 -0.80 4.13
C LEU A 273 15.77 -1.72 5.24
N PRO A 274 14.90 -2.20 6.15
CA PRO A 274 15.32 -3.09 7.22
C PRO A 274 15.70 -4.46 6.66
N ARG A 275 16.69 -5.11 7.29
CA ARG A 275 17.24 -6.40 6.84
C ARG A 275 16.22 -7.55 6.84
N GLY A 276 15.18 -7.47 7.67
CA GLY A 276 14.12 -8.48 7.80
C GLY A 276 13.02 -8.38 6.72
N LEU A 277 13.10 -7.40 5.81
CA LEU A 277 12.10 -7.19 4.79
C LEU A 277 12.04 -8.37 3.82
N SER A 278 10.85 -8.95 3.65
CA SER A 278 10.62 -10.12 2.78
C SER A 278 9.70 -9.83 1.60
N GLU A 279 8.92 -8.75 1.65
CA GLU A 279 7.90 -8.45 0.64
C GLU A 279 7.86 -6.96 0.32
N ILE A 280 7.80 -6.62 -0.97
CA ILE A 280 7.64 -5.25 -1.44
C ILE A 280 6.52 -5.20 -2.47
N GLU A 281 5.62 -4.24 -2.29
CA GLU A 281 4.63 -3.86 -3.28
C GLU A 281 4.79 -2.38 -3.59
N TRP A 282 5.13 -2.07 -4.84
CA TRP A 282 5.23 -0.70 -5.33
C TRP A 282 4.17 -0.47 -6.39
N ILE A 283 3.24 0.43 -6.08
CA ILE A 283 2.20 0.88 -7.00
C ILE A 283 2.48 2.32 -7.40
N GLU A 284 2.69 2.56 -8.68
CA GLU A 284 2.71 3.88 -9.28
C GLU A 284 1.36 4.14 -9.95
N ALA A 285 0.52 4.95 -9.31
CA ALA A 285 -0.78 5.31 -9.86
C ALA A 285 -0.64 6.17 -11.13
N GLU A 286 -1.63 6.04 -12.02
CA GLU A 286 -1.73 6.75 -13.30
C GLU A 286 -1.69 8.29 -13.16
N ARG A 287 -1.43 8.93 -14.31
CA ARG A 287 -1.16 10.37 -14.50
C ARG A 287 -2.23 11.27 -13.87
N PHE A 288 -1.84 12.51 -13.54
CA PHE A 288 -2.77 13.60 -13.16
C PHE A 288 -3.57 14.15 -14.36
N HIS A 289 -3.11 13.92 -15.59
CA HIS A 289 -3.73 14.39 -16.82
C HIS A 289 -3.96 13.24 -17.78
N GLY A 290 -5.17 13.16 -18.32
CA GLY A 290 -5.56 12.23 -19.40
C GLY A 290 -5.02 12.62 -20.76
N ASP A 291 -3.83 13.22 -20.82
CA ASP A 291 -3.12 13.44 -22.08
C ASP A 291 -2.09 12.32 -22.24
N ASP A 292 -2.19 11.60 -23.37
CA ASP A 292 -1.42 10.40 -23.66
C ASP A 292 0.06 10.69 -23.98
N GLN A 293 0.45 11.96 -24.11
CA GLN A 293 1.81 12.32 -24.48
C GLN A 293 2.81 12.22 -23.31
N ALA A 294 3.66 11.20 -23.37
CA ALA A 294 5.00 11.07 -22.78
C ALA A 294 5.20 11.63 -21.34
N GLY A 295 4.46 11.10 -20.37
CA GLY A 295 4.85 11.21 -18.96
C GLY A 295 5.99 10.24 -18.63
N TYR A 296 7.14 10.77 -18.17
CA TYR A 296 8.25 10.00 -17.63
C TYR A 296 7.78 9.17 -16.42
N GLY A 297 7.60 7.86 -16.60
CA GLY A 297 7.37 6.93 -15.50
C GLY A 297 8.66 6.67 -14.71
N LEU A 298 8.65 5.62 -13.87
CA LEU A 298 9.85 4.98 -13.32
C LEU A 298 10.81 4.40 -14.40
N CYS A 299 11.11 5.15 -15.47
CA CYS A 299 12.23 4.94 -16.39
C CYS A 299 13.56 5.38 -15.75
N ASP A 300 13.70 5.20 -14.44
CA ASP A 300 14.95 5.46 -13.74
C ASP A 300 15.72 4.15 -13.62
N GLU A 301 16.65 3.93 -14.56
CA GLU A 301 17.47 2.71 -14.60
C GLU A 301 18.17 2.43 -13.26
N ASP A 302 18.66 3.47 -12.56
CA ASP A 302 19.35 3.31 -11.26
C ASP A 302 18.40 2.75 -10.19
N LEU A 303 17.16 3.22 -10.18
CA LEU A 303 16.15 2.77 -9.22
C LEU A 303 15.71 1.34 -9.53
N ILE A 304 15.54 0.99 -10.81
CA ILE A 304 15.23 -0.38 -11.22
C ILE A 304 16.41 -1.31 -10.95
N GLN A 305 17.64 -0.85 -11.12
CA GLN A 305 18.83 -1.60 -10.75
C GLN A 305 18.86 -1.88 -9.24
N SER A 306 18.58 -0.86 -8.43
CA SER A 306 18.50 -0.99 -6.97
C SER A 306 17.40 -1.97 -6.55
N LEU A 307 16.21 -1.88 -7.16
CA LEU A 307 15.11 -2.82 -6.95
C LEU A 307 15.46 -4.25 -7.40
N THR A 308 16.18 -4.39 -8.52
CA THR A 308 16.61 -5.70 -9.04
C THR A 308 17.66 -6.33 -8.13
N GLN A 309 18.55 -5.54 -7.53
CA GLN A 309 19.52 -6.03 -6.55
C GLN A 309 18.83 -6.45 -5.26
N LEU A 310 17.90 -5.63 -4.76
CA LEU A 310 17.10 -5.92 -3.57
C LEU A 310 16.18 -7.13 -3.77
N SER A 311 15.64 -7.32 -4.98
CA SER A 311 14.73 -8.42 -5.24
C SER A 311 15.38 -9.79 -5.01
N ARG A 312 16.72 -9.88 -5.08
CA ARG A 312 17.48 -11.11 -4.79
C ARG A 312 17.40 -11.55 -3.33
N THR A 313 17.10 -10.65 -2.40
CA THR A 313 17.05 -10.95 -0.96
C THR A 313 15.64 -11.17 -0.42
N ILE A 314 14.60 -10.79 -1.18
CA ILE A 314 13.21 -10.84 -0.76
C ILE A 314 12.46 -12.04 -1.36
N GLN A 315 11.31 -12.36 -0.79
CA GLN A 315 10.46 -13.46 -1.20
C GLN A 315 9.38 -13.04 -2.19
N ARG A 316 8.91 -11.79 -2.10
CA ARG A 316 7.84 -11.30 -2.97
C ARG A 316 8.10 -9.88 -3.45
N LEU A 317 7.90 -9.68 -4.74
CA LEU A 317 7.98 -8.38 -5.38
C LEU A 317 6.76 -8.18 -6.28
N ALA A 318 6.01 -7.11 -6.01
CA ALA A 318 4.91 -6.67 -6.87
C ALA A 318 5.17 -5.24 -7.33
N LEU A 319 5.23 -5.03 -8.65
CA LEU A 319 5.44 -3.74 -9.27
C LEU A 319 4.26 -3.43 -10.21
N GLU A 320 3.40 -2.51 -9.82
CA GLU A 320 2.37 -1.92 -10.69
C GLU A 320 2.89 -0.57 -11.15
N VAL A 321 3.68 -0.59 -12.23
CA VAL A 321 4.40 0.59 -12.67
C VAL A 321 4.54 0.57 -14.19
N GLY A 322 4.25 1.69 -14.84
CA GLY A 322 4.02 1.64 -16.30
C GLY A 322 5.16 1.12 -17.18
N SER A 323 6.45 1.39 -16.95
CA SER A 323 7.59 0.91 -17.79
C SER A 323 8.72 0.09 -17.12
N PRO A 324 8.81 -0.08 -15.78
CA PRO A 324 9.87 -0.85 -15.13
C PRO A 324 9.94 -2.33 -15.43
N GLY A 325 8.82 -3.00 -15.74
CA GLY A 325 8.84 -4.45 -16.01
C GLY A 325 9.82 -4.81 -17.13
N LEU A 326 9.90 -3.96 -18.15
CA LEU A 326 10.84 -4.10 -19.28
C LEU A 326 12.30 -3.93 -18.85
N HIS A 327 12.59 -2.90 -18.04
CA HIS A 327 13.94 -2.62 -17.55
C HIS A 327 14.39 -3.68 -16.55
N PHE A 328 13.49 -4.12 -15.66
CA PHE A 328 13.74 -5.22 -14.74
C PHE A 328 14.09 -6.49 -15.51
N ALA A 329 13.32 -6.84 -16.54
CA ALA A 329 13.60 -8.00 -17.39
C ALA A 329 14.97 -7.91 -18.05
N ARG A 330 15.37 -6.73 -18.54
CA ARG A 330 16.71 -6.51 -19.12
C ARG A 330 17.82 -6.65 -18.08
N LEU A 331 17.67 -6.02 -16.91
CA LEU A 331 18.68 -6.03 -15.85
C LEU A 331 18.82 -7.40 -15.16
N ALA A 332 17.75 -8.18 -15.12
CA ALA A 332 17.76 -9.54 -14.58
C ALA A 332 18.65 -10.49 -15.40
N ARG A 333 18.95 -10.17 -16.67
CA ARG A 333 19.82 -10.96 -17.56
C ARG A 333 21.31 -10.87 -17.25
N ASN A 334 21.74 -10.03 -16.29
CA ASN A 334 23.16 -9.82 -16.04
C ASN A 334 23.84 -11.16 -15.64
N PRO A 335 24.83 -11.67 -16.42
CA PRO A 335 25.50 -12.95 -16.17
C PRO A 335 26.32 -12.99 -14.88
N SER A 336 26.60 -11.83 -14.28
CA SER A 336 27.20 -11.70 -12.94
C SER A 336 26.17 -11.84 -11.80
N GLY A 337 24.88 -11.83 -12.14
CA GLY A 337 23.77 -11.80 -11.21
C GLY A 337 23.50 -13.19 -10.64
N GLY A 338 23.76 -13.37 -9.36
CA GLY A 338 23.40 -14.60 -8.64
C GLY A 338 21.90 -14.92 -8.71
N THR A 339 21.56 -16.14 -8.29
CA THR A 339 20.19 -16.65 -8.19
C THR A 339 19.31 -15.78 -7.28
N TRP A 340 17.99 -15.96 -7.39
CA TRP A 340 16.99 -15.44 -6.46
C TRP A 340 16.54 -16.56 -5.49
N PRO A 341 17.32 -16.87 -4.45
CA PRO A 341 17.14 -18.08 -3.64
C PRO A 341 15.84 -18.11 -2.84
N GLN A 342 15.21 -16.95 -2.61
CA GLN A 342 14.02 -16.83 -1.78
C GLN A 342 12.77 -16.41 -2.56
N MET A 343 12.90 -16.02 -3.82
CA MET A 343 11.78 -15.47 -4.60
C MET A 343 10.70 -16.53 -4.82
N GLN A 344 9.49 -16.22 -4.37
CA GLN A 344 8.29 -17.07 -4.46
C GLN A 344 7.19 -16.45 -5.31
N LEU A 345 7.05 -15.11 -5.26
CA LEU A 345 6.02 -14.39 -5.98
C LEU A 345 6.60 -13.17 -6.68
N LEU A 346 6.38 -13.08 -7.97
CA LEU A 346 6.80 -11.95 -8.78
C LEU A 346 5.64 -11.44 -9.63
N THR A 347 5.28 -10.16 -9.46
CA THR A 347 4.17 -9.54 -10.17
C THR A 347 4.61 -8.26 -10.86
N PHE A 348 4.24 -8.11 -12.13
CA PHE A 348 4.41 -6.89 -12.90
C PHE A 348 3.10 -6.49 -13.57
N ILE A 349 2.72 -5.22 -13.45
CA ILE A 349 1.74 -4.60 -14.32
C ILE A 349 2.42 -3.44 -15.02
N VAL A 350 2.47 -3.53 -16.34
CA VAL A 350 3.13 -2.62 -17.26
C VAL A 350 2.04 -1.92 -18.09
N ASN A 351 1.98 -0.59 -17.97
CA ASN A 351 0.96 0.26 -18.57
C ASN A 351 1.65 1.22 -19.56
N GLY A 352 1.25 1.20 -20.83
CA GLY A 352 1.83 2.06 -21.86
C GLY A 352 1.61 1.58 -23.30
N LEU A 353 2.13 2.33 -24.28
CA LEU A 353 2.14 1.95 -25.69
C LEU A 353 3.22 0.89 -25.92
N HIS A 354 2.83 -0.37 -26.09
CA HIS A 354 3.72 -1.47 -26.39
C HIS A 354 3.30 -2.16 -27.68
N ASP A 355 4.23 -2.35 -28.61
CA ASP A 355 3.98 -3.22 -29.75
C ASP A 355 4.06 -4.70 -29.34
N ALA A 356 3.47 -5.58 -30.14
CA ALA A 356 3.43 -7.01 -29.86
C ALA A 356 4.82 -7.65 -29.76
N THR A 357 5.81 -7.12 -30.49
CA THR A 357 7.19 -7.65 -30.52
C THR A 357 7.92 -7.35 -29.22
N GLU A 358 7.74 -6.15 -28.66
CA GLU A 358 8.31 -5.77 -27.37
C GLU A 358 7.70 -6.60 -26.23
N ILE A 359 6.38 -6.81 -26.24
CA ILE A 359 5.70 -7.67 -25.26
C ILE A 359 6.28 -9.08 -25.32
N ASP A 360 6.35 -9.68 -26.50
CA ASP A 360 6.83 -11.04 -26.70
C ASP A 360 8.27 -11.23 -26.19
N ARG A 361 9.17 -10.35 -26.62
CA ARG A 361 10.58 -10.35 -26.19
C ARG A 361 10.71 -10.22 -24.67
N SER A 362 9.84 -9.44 -24.04
CA SER A 362 9.86 -9.21 -22.60
C SER A 362 9.37 -10.42 -21.81
N LEU A 363 8.36 -11.13 -22.31
CA LEU A 363 7.90 -12.38 -21.71
C LEU A 363 8.97 -13.48 -21.75
N VAL A 364 9.77 -13.55 -22.83
CA VAL A 364 10.94 -14.43 -22.90
C VAL A 364 11.98 -14.04 -21.85
N HIS A 365 12.38 -12.76 -21.79
CA HIS A 365 13.37 -12.31 -20.81
C HIS A 365 12.94 -12.50 -19.35
N LEU A 366 11.64 -12.30 -19.05
CA LEU A 366 11.10 -12.56 -17.72
C LEU A 366 11.12 -14.06 -17.39
N GLY A 367 10.85 -14.93 -18.36
CA GLY A 367 11.02 -16.37 -18.22
C GLY A 367 12.48 -16.76 -17.99
N GLU A 368 13.43 -16.15 -18.70
CA GLU A 368 14.87 -16.36 -18.47
C GLU A 368 15.28 -16.00 -17.04
N ALA A 369 14.79 -14.88 -16.51
CA ALA A 369 15.01 -14.50 -15.12
C ALA A 369 14.34 -15.48 -14.14
N ALA A 370 13.11 -15.92 -14.42
CA ALA A 370 12.38 -16.89 -13.61
C ALA A 370 13.10 -18.25 -13.49
N MET A 371 13.88 -18.65 -14.50
CA MET A 371 14.74 -19.84 -14.42
C MET A 371 15.83 -19.76 -13.33
N LEU A 372 16.11 -18.56 -12.79
CA LEU A 372 17.06 -18.30 -11.71
C LEU A 372 16.39 -18.19 -10.33
N MET A 373 15.09 -18.46 -10.24
CA MET A 373 14.26 -18.33 -9.03
C MET A 373 13.77 -19.72 -8.59
N PRO A 374 14.58 -20.56 -7.91
CA PRO A 374 14.26 -21.97 -7.65
C PRO A 374 13.08 -22.22 -6.68
N LYS A 375 12.55 -21.16 -6.05
CA LYS A 375 11.39 -21.24 -5.16
C LYS A 375 10.15 -20.57 -5.76
N LEU A 376 10.18 -20.22 -7.05
CA LEU A 376 9.11 -19.46 -7.70
C LEU A 376 7.84 -20.30 -7.74
N ARG A 377 6.80 -19.84 -7.03
CA ARG A 377 5.47 -20.48 -7.03
C ARG A 377 4.47 -19.71 -7.85
N ARG A 378 4.63 -18.40 -7.98
CA ARG A 378 3.70 -17.54 -8.71
C ARG A 378 4.43 -16.47 -9.48
N PHE A 379 4.09 -16.33 -10.74
CA PHE A 379 4.49 -15.21 -11.56
C PHE A 379 3.28 -14.65 -12.27
N GLU A 380 3.15 -13.32 -12.26
CA GLU A 380 2.08 -12.62 -12.96
C GLU A 380 2.66 -11.43 -13.71
N CYS A 381 2.37 -11.33 -15.00
CA CYS A 381 2.72 -10.14 -15.77
C CYS A 381 1.55 -9.73 -16.64
N GLY A 382 1.16 -8.45 -16.52
CA GLY A 382 0.16 -7.82 -17.38
C GLY A 382 0.78 -6.69 -18.18
N PHE A 383 0.63 -6.71 -19.49
CA PHE A 383 0.91 -5.60 -20.40
C PHE A 383 -0.42 -4.99 -20.86
N ARG A 384 -0.54 -3.66 -20.73
CA ARG A 384 -1.77 -2.92 -21.02
C ARG A 384 -1.46 -1.76 -21.96
N SER A 385 -2.02 -1.82 -23.18
CA SER A 385 -2.10 -0.70 -24.10
C SER A 385 -3.53 -0.56 -24.65
N ALA A 386 -3.83 0.56 -25.33
CA ALA A 386 -5.13 0.77 -25.96
C ALA A 386 -5.38 -0.20 -27.14
N ALA A 387 -4.33 -0.67 -27.81
CA ALA A 387 -4.43 -1.48 -29.02
C ALA A 387 -4.12 -2.98 -28.78
N THR A 388 -3.27 -3.28 -27.81
CA THR A 388 -2.72 -4.62 -27.52
C THR A 388 -2.65 -4.84 -26.01
N SER A 389 -2.95 -6.05 -25.55
CA SER A 389 -2.78 -6.40 -24.14
C SER A 389 -2.39 -7.87 -23.99
N CYS A 390 -1.63 -8.17 -22.95
CA CYS A 390 -1.27 -9.54 -22.60
C CYS A 390 -1.32 -9.74 -21.09
N ASP A 391 -1.82 -10.88 -20.66
CA ASP A 391 -1.60 -11.40 -19.32
C ASP A 391 -0.95 -12.77 -19.40
N LEU A 392 0.12 -12.94 -18.63
CA LEU A 392 0.75 -14.22 -18.40
C LEU A 392 0.72 -14.50 -16.90
N GLN A 393 0.13 -15.64 -16.53
CA GLN A 393 0.10 -16.13 -15.16
C GLN A 393 0.71 -17.52 -15.12
N TYR A 394 1.77 -17.69 -14.34
CA TYR A 394 2.37 -18.97 -14.03
C TYR A 394 2.14 -19.28 -12.54
N MET A 395 1.64 -20.47 -12.24
CA MET A 395 1.35 -20.91 -10.88
C MET A 395 1.79 -22.35 -10.66
N VAL A 396 2.44 -22.59 -9.52
CA VAL A 396 2.73 -23.91 -8.97
C VAL A 396 1.91 -24.07 -7.69
N GLN A 397 0.99 -25.02 -7.73
CA GLN A 397 0.20 -25.47 -6.59
C GLN A 397 0.66 -26.87 -6.16
N ASP A 398 0.14 -27.38 -5.06
CA ASP A 398 0.58 -28.65 -4.46
C ASP A 398 0.42 -29.86 -5.40
N HIS A 399 -0.45 -29.76 -6.41
CA HIS A 399 -0.78 -30.87 -7.33
C HIS A 399 -0.73 -30.50 -8.82
N ALA A 400 -0.41 -29.26 -9.16
CA ALA A 400 -0.46 -28.80 -10.54
C ALA A 400 0.49 -27.64 -10.79
N ALA A 401 0.93 -27.53 -12.04
CA ALA A 401 1.55 -26.32 -12.55
C ALA A 401 0.78 -25.82 -13.77
N THR A 402 0.43 -24.54 -13.78
CA THR A 402 -0.38 -23.93 -14.83
C THR A 402 0.32 -22.71 -15.42
N LEU A 403 0.12 -22.51 -16.72
CA LEU A 403 0.49 -21.33 -17.47
C LEU A 403 -0.73 -20.83 -18.24
N LEU A 404 -1.30 -19.71 -17.79
CA LEU A 404 -2.40 -19.04 -18.47
C LEU A 404 -1.84 -17.86 -19.26
N ILE A 405 -2.12 -17.81 -20.56
CA ILE A 405 -1.75 -16.71 -21.44
C ILE A 405 -3.01 -16.14 -22.08
N ILE A 406 -3.23 -14.85 -21.90
CA ILE A 406 -4.38 -14.14 -22.45
C ILE A 406 -3.88 -12.99 -23.31
N THR A 407 -4.33 -12.88 -24.55
CA THR A 407 -3.89 -11.82 -25.47
C THR A 407 -5.06 -11.10 -26.15
N LEU A 408 -4.83 -9.83 -26.48
CA LEU A 408 -5.71 -9.02 -27.30
C LEU A 408 -4.94 -8.49 -28.51
N ASN A 409 -5.48 -8.73 -29.70
CA ASN A 409 -4.97 -8.21 -30.98
C ASN A 409 -3.53 -8.62 -31.33
N PHE A 410 -2.98 -9.68 -30.70
CA PHE A 410 -1.76 -10.35 -31.14
C PHE A 410 -1.67 -11.78 -30.57
N ARG A 411 -0.69 -12.56 -31.03
CA ARG A 411 -0.35 -13.88 -30.49
C ARG A 411 1.09 -13.90 -29.99
N VAL A 412 1.30 -14.54 -28.85
CA VAL A 412 2.66 -14.81 -28.33
C VAL A 412 3.36 -15.87 -29.20
N SER A 413 4.68 -15.75 -29.31
CA SER A 413 5.53 -16.67 -30.03
C SER A 413 5.66 -18.02 -29.31
N ALA A 414 6.07 -19.05 -30.05
CA ALA A 414 6.41 -20.35 -29.47
C ALA A 414 7.58 -20.23 -28.46
N SER A 415 8.49 -19.27 -28.65
CA SER A 415 9.62 -19.03 -27.77
C SER A 415 9.21 -18.66 -26.36
N VAL A 416 8.11 -17.90 -26.20
CA VAL A 416 7.54 -17.61 -24.88
C VAL A 416 7.14 -18.91 -24.19
N GLN A 417 6.32 -19.74 -24.85
CA GLN A 417 5.86 -21.02 -24.27
C GLN A 417 7.04 -21.92 -23.89
N GLN A 418 7.99 -22.14 -24.82
CA GLN A 418 9.16 -22.98 -24.57
C GLN A 418 10.01 -22.49 -23.40
N THR A 419 10.10 -21.16 -23.20
CA THR A 419 10.82 -20.59 -22.07
C THR A 419 10.11 -20.91 -20.76
N TRP A 420 8.79 -20.75 -20.70
CA TRP A 420 8.00 -21.00 -19.49
C TRP A 420 7.83 -22.50 -19.18
N GLU A 421 7.89 -23.38 -20.18
CA GLU A 421 8.02 -24.83 -20.00
C GLU A 421 9.33 -25.16 -19.25
N LYS A 422 10.46 -24.59 -19.67
CA LYS A 422 11.74 -24.75 -18.97
C LYS A 422 11.73 -24.18 -17.55
N VAL A 423 11.01 -23.07 -17.33
CA VAL A 423 10.80 -22.54 -15.98
C VAL A 423 10.06 -23.56 -15.12
N ALA A 424 9.00 -24.18 -15.65
CA ALA A 424 8.25 -25.20 -14.94
C ALA A 424 9.10 -26.43 -14.61
N GLU A 425 9.84 -26.97 -15.58
CA GLU A 425 10.76 -28.11 -15.40
C GLU A 425 11.77 -27.89 -14.27
N ARG A 426 12.19 -26.65 -14.04
CA ARG A 426 13.12 -26.29 -12.95
C ARG A 426 12.47 -26.09 -11.59
N ASN A 427 11.18 -25.75 -11.55
CA ASN A 427 10.50 -25.34 -10.32
C ASN A 427 9.49 -26.37 -9.81
N THR A 428 9.12 -27.36 -10.63
CA THR A 428 8.14 -28.39 -10.26
C THR A 428 8.38 -29.70 -11.00
N ALA A 429 7.91 -30.80 -10.41
CA ALA A 429 7.83 -32.10 -11.07
C ALA A 429 6.51 -32.29 -11.85
N HIS A 430 5.55 -31.36 -11.71
CA HIS A 430 4.26 -31.46 -12.38
C HIS A 430 4.39 -31.09 -13.87
N VAL A 431 3.61 -31.77 -14.71
CA VAL A 431 3.44 -31.41 -16.12
C VAL A 431 2.76 -30.05 -16.19
N LEU A 432 3.36 -29.12 -16.95
CA LEU A 432 2.80 -27.79 -17.15
C LEU A 432 1.53 -27.85 -18.01
N GLN A 433 0.42 -27.39 -17.45
CA GLN A 433 -0.83 -27.21 -18.17
C GLN A 433 -0.88 -25.81 -18.76
N VAL A 434 -0.97 -25.70 -20.09
CA VAL A 434 -0.97 -24.41 -20.79
C VAL A 434 -2.38 -24.09 -21.27
N GLU A 435 -2.93 -22.97 -20.82
CA GLU A 435 -4.22 -22.44 -21.25
C GLU A 435 -4.00 -21.13 -22.02
N ARG A 436 -4.69 -20.99 -23.15
CA ARG A 436 -4.62 -19.80 -24.01
C ARG A 436 -6.00 -19.24 -24.28
N VAL A 437 -6.14 -17.92 -24.10
CA VAL A 437 -7.37 -17.21 -24.44
C VAL A 437 -7.05 -16.00 -25.29
N ASP A 438 -7.53 -16.01 -26.53
CA ASP A 438 -7.33 -14.94 -27.50
C ASP A 438 -8.59 -14.05 -27.62
N GLY A 439 -8.39 -12.75 -27.84
CA GLY A 439 -9.45 -11.83 -28.28
C GLY A 439 -10.28 -11.17 -27.16
N GLU A 440 -11.31 -10.42 -27.55
CA GLU A 440 -12.11 -9.59 -26.63
C GLU A 440 -12.82 -10.39 -25.53
N GLN A 441 -13.23 -11.63 -25.82
CA GLN A 441 -13.90 -12.49 -24.86
C GLN A 441 -12.98 -12.89 -23.69
N GLY A 442 -11.69 -13.13 -23.97
CA GLY A 442 -10.68 -13.40 -22.95
C GLY A 442 -10.39 -12.19 -22.07
N VAL A 443 -10.33 -10.99 -22.66
CA VAL A 443 -10.12 -9.75 -21.91
C VAL A 443 -11.32 -9.42 -21.02
N GLN A 444 -12.56 -9.68 -21.45
CA GLN A 444 -13.74 -9.49 -20.61
C GLN A 444 -13.80 -10.48 -19.44
N ALA A 445 -13.46 -11.75 -19.68
CA ALA A 445 -13.31 -12.76 -18.63
C ALA A 445 -12.22 -12.36 -17.63
N LEU A 446 -11.09 -11.85 -18.11
CA LEU A 446 -9.99 -11.39 -17.29
C LEU A 446 -10.32 -10.11 -16.53
N ARG A 447 -11.00 -9.11 -17.09
CA ARG A 447 -11.44 -7.92 -16.33
C ARG A 447 -12.39 -8.27 -15.18
N ARG A 448 -13.21 -9.32 -15.35
CA ARG A 448 -14.07 -9.87 -14.30
C ARG A 448 -13.25 -10.63 -13.25
N ALA A 449 -12.22 -11.37 -13.67
CA ALA A 449 -11.29 -12.08 -12.79
C ALA A 449 -10.34 -11.11 -12.04
N ASP A 450 -9.80 -10.08 -12.68
CA ASP A 450 -8.92 -9.04 -12.12
C ASP A 450 -9.63 -8.22 -11.04
N LYS A 451 -10.92 -7.92 -11.18
CA LYS A 451 -11.70 -7.34 -10.07
C LYS A 451 -11.76 -8.27 -8.85
N LYS A 452 -11.78 -9.59 -9.06
CA LYS A 452 -11.70 -10.60 -7.99
C LYS A 452 -10.26 -10.75 -7.46
N ILE A 453 -9.24 -10.74 -8.32
CA ILE A 453 -7.82 -10.92 -7.96
C ILE A 453 -7.25 -9.66 -7.30
N GLN A 454 -7.61 -8.45 -7.70
CA GLN A 454 -7.27 -7.22 -6.98
C GLN A 454 -7.86 -7.20 -5.56
N ASN A 455 -9.06 -7.79 -5.38
CA ASN A 455 -9.63 -7.99 -4.04
C ASN A 455 -8.90 -9.11 -3.27
N MET A 456 -8.31 -10.10 -3.94
CA MET A 456 -7.50 -11.17 -3.31
C MET A 456 -6.04 -10.77 -3.03
N ARG A 457 -5.43 -9.87 -3.81
CA ARG A 457 -4.08 -9.30 -3.53
C ARG A 457 -4.03 -8.51 -2.22
N ILE A 458 -5.19 -8.11 -1.68
CA ILE A 458 -5.33 -7.45 -0.38
C ILE A 458 -5.54 -8.46 0.76
N ILE A 459 -5.83 -9.72 0.47
CA ILE A 459 -6.20 -10.71 1.48
C ILE A 459 -5.12 -11.81 1.48
N ARG A 460 -4.11 -11.61 2.35
CA ARG A 460 -3.48 -12.75 3.05
C ARG A 460 -4.60 -13.46 3.83
N LYS A 461 -5.35 -14.34 3.16
CA LYS A 461 -5.97 -15.50 3.79
C LYS A 461 -5.05 -16.62 3.39
N ASP A 462 -4.08 -16.87 4.25
CA ASP A 462 -3.29 -18.10 4.40
C ASP A 462 -2.11 -17.73 5.29
N TYR A 463 -2.45 -17.37 6.53
CA TYR A 463 -1.77 -17.71 7.79
C TYR A 463 -2.82 -17.61 8.89
#